data_AF-A0A929VZV1-F1
#
_entry.id   AF-A0A929VZV1-F1
#
_cell.length_a   1.000
_cell.length_b   1.000
_cell.length_c   1.000
_cell.angle_alpha   90.00
_cell.angle_beta   90.00
_cell.angle_gamma   90.00
#
_symmetry.space_group_name_H-M   'P 1'
#
loop_
_entity.id
_entity.type
_entity.pdbx_description
1 polymer ?
#
loop_
_entity_poly.entity_id
_entity_poly.type
_entity_poly.pdbx_seq_one_letter_code
_entity_poly.pdbx_strand_id
1 'polypeptide(L)'
;MLHRLLHFRLTVLLTLGILVVCLLPVPETPLENVRFIDKYTHILLFGGYAWVLWCESALYRRSAVREGRVETGRRSFNRSLLLLTVGWPVLFGGLVEVLQATLTTCRSGDWLDFLADAFGVLLALAAGIPTYRFLVR
;
A
#
# COMPACT_ATOMS: atom_id res chain seq x y z
N MET A 1 -12.92 -10.41 -14.56
CA MET A 1 -12.14 -9.35 -13.88
C MET A 1 -12.72 -8.99 -12.52
N LEU A 2 -14.04 -8.88 -12.36
CA LEU A 2 -14.72 -8.56 -11.10
C LEU A 2 -14.35 -9.48 -9.92
N HIS A 3 -14.26 -10.81 -10.14
CA HIS A 3 -13.87 -11.77 -9.09
C HIS A 3 -12.47 -11.50 -8.50
N ARG A 4 -11.53 -10.95 -9.28
CA ARG A 4 -10.20 -10.56 -8.78
C ARG A 4 -10.29 -9.31 -7.89
N LEU A 5 -11.12 -8.34 -8.25
CA LEU A 5 -11.31 -7.13 -7.44
C LEU A 5 -11.93 -7.43 -6.07
N LEU A 6 -12.81 -8.44 -5.99
CA LEU A 6 -13.36 -8.90 -4.71
C LEU A 6 -12.31 -9.47 -3.75
N HIS A 7 -11.21 -10.04 -4.26
CA HIS A 7 -10.09 -10.50 -3.43
C HIS A 7 -9.18 -9.38 -2.95
N PHE A 8 -9.18 -8.23 -3.64
CA PHE A 8 -8.38 -7.04 -3.32
C PHE A 8 -9.25 -5.89 -2.79
N ARG A 9 -10.39 -6.22 -2.19
CA ARG A 9 -11.38 -5.24 -1.74
C ARG A 9 -10.82 -4.28 -0.70
N LEU A 10 -9.94 -4.76 0.18
CA LEU A 10 -9.36 -3.91 1.22
C LEU A 10 -8.34 -2.96 0.61
N THR A 11 -7.50 -3.45 -0.32
CA THR A 11 -6.62 -2.57 -1.10
C THR A 11 -7.40 -1.49 -1.83
N VAL A 12 -8.52 -1.81 -2.50
CA VAL A 12 -9.34 -0.80 -3.20
C VAL A 12 -9.91 0.22 -2.22
N LEU A 13 -10.45 -0.21 -1.08
CA LEU A 13 -10.96 0.71 -0.05
C LEU A 13 -9.86 1.61 0.51
N LEU A 14 -8.66 1.06 0.75
CA LEU A 14 -7.52 1.84 1.22
C LEU A 14 -7.00 2.83 0.17
N THR A 15 -6.97 2.45 -1.12
CA THR A 15 -6.63 3.38 -2.20
C THR A 15 -7.57 4.59 -2.20
N LEU A 16 -8.88 4.36 -2.09
CA LEU A 16 -9.87 5.45 -2.00
C LEU A 16 -9.67 6.27 -0.71
N GLY A 17 -9.46 5.60 0.42
CA GLY A 17 -9.21 6.27 1.70
C GLY A 17 -7.96 7.15 1.68
N ILE A 18 -6.85 6.67 1.11
CA ILE A 18 -5.60 7.43 0.98
C ILE A 18 -5.79 8.64 0.06
N LEU A 19 -6.46 8.47 -1.09
CA LEU A 19 -6.76 9.61 -1.96
C LEU A 19 -7.58 10.68 -1.24
N VAL A 20 -8.59 10.27 -0.46
CA VAL A 20 -9.40 11.20 0.34
C VAL A 20 -8.55 11.91 1.39
N VAL A 21 -7.77 11.17 2.18
CA VAL A 21 -6.95 11.73 3.26
C VAL A 21 -5.85 12.66 2.73
N CYS A 22 -5.18 12.29 1.65
CA CYS A 22 -4.06 13.05 1.11
C CYS A 22 -4.50 14.26 0.26
N LEU A 23 -5.64 14.20 -0.43
CA LEU A 23 -6.09 15.28 -1.33
C LEU A 23 -7.01 16.30 -0.65
N LEU A 24 -7.67 15.94 0.46
CA LEU A 24 -8.55 16.86 1.17
C LEU A 24 -7.78 17.66 2.22
N PRO A 25 -8.23 18.90 2.52
CA PRO A 25 -7.68 19.67 3.62
C PRO A 25 -7.93 18.93 4.94
N VAL A 26 -6.86 18.69 5.69
CA VAL A 26 -6.95 18.09 7.03
C VAL A 26 -7.28 19.22 8.00
N PRO A 27 -8.35 19.09 8.81
CA PRO A 27 -8.73 20.11 9.79
C PRO A 27 -7.67 20.19 10.89
N GLU A 28 -7.64 21.32 11.59
CA GLU A 28 -6.62 21.52 12.62
C GLU A 28 -6.79 20.48 13.75
N THR A 29 -5.70 19.83 14.16
CA THR A 29 -5.72 18.77 15.18
C THR A 29 -4.75 19.05 16.33
N PRO A 30 -5.01 18.56 17.55
CA PRO A 30 -4.09 18.71 18.68
C PRO A 30 -2.70 18.07 18.46
N LEU A 31 -2.54 17.29 17.37
CA LEU A 31 -1.30 16.64 16.97
C LEU A 31 -0.38 17.52 16.12
N GLU A 32 -0.79 18.73 15.72
CA GLU A 32 0.06 19.67 14.95
C GLU A 32 1.36 20.06 15.65
N ASN A 33 1.36 20.03 16.98
CA ASN A 33 2.55 20.29 17.79
C ASN A 33 3.59 19.18 17.68
N VAL A 34 3.25 18.02 17.09
CA VAL A 34 4.19 16.93 16.85
C VAL A 34 4.94 17.21 15.55
N ARG A 35 6.26 17.44 15.69
CA ARG A 35 7.14 17.66 14.53
C ARG A 35 7.05 16.47 13.56
N PHE A 36 6.86 16.76 12.28
CA PHE A 36 6.76 15.77 11.19
C PHE A 36 5.59 14.78 11.30
N ILE A 37 4.49 15.13 12.00
CA ILE A 37 3.31 14.26 12.11
C ILE A 37 2.76 13.79 10.75
N ASP A 38 2.80 14.67 9.75
CA ASP A 38 2.42 14.37 8.36
C ASP A 38 3.28 13.20 7.82
N LYS A 39 4.60 13.24 8.03
CA LYS A 39 5.53 12.21 7.54
C LYS A 39 5.29 10.85 8.21
N TYR A 40 5.00 10.83 9.51
CA TYR A 40 4.61 9.59 10.19
C TYR A 40 3.29 9.04 9.64
N THR A 41 2.35 9.92 9.30
CA THR A 41 1.07 9.54 8.69
C THR A 41 1.30 8.89 7.32
N HIS A 42 2.14 9.48 6.48
CA HIS A 42 2.56 8.91 5.20
C HIS A 42 3.21 7.52 5.34
N ILE A 43 4.16 7.36 6.27
CA ILE A 43 4.78 6.05 6.58
C ILE A 43 3.71 5.01 6.95
N LEU A 44 2.75 5.37 7.81
CA LEU A 44 1.71 4.47 8.28
C LEU A 44 0.70 4.13 7.18
N LEU A 45 0.26 5.11 6.39
CA LEU A 45 -0.69 4.92 5.31
C LEU A 45 -0.12 3.99 4.23
N PHE A 46 1.08 4.28 3.72
CA PHE A 46 1.68 3.49 2.65
C PHE A 46 2.28 2.18 3.14
N GLY A 47 2.80 2.14 4.37
CA GLY A 47 3.21 0.89 5.00
C GLY A 47 2.03 -0.05 5.25
N GLY A 48 0.93 0.46 5.79
CA GLY A 48 -0.30 -0.30 5.98
C GLY A 48 -0.89 -0.79 4.65
N TYR A 49 -0.93 0.08 3.64
CA TYR A 49 -1.39 -0.24 2.30
C TYR A 49 -0.57 -1.38 1.66
N ALA A 50 0.75 -1.26 1.64
CA ALA A 50 1.64 -2.27 1.09
C ALA A 50 1.53 -3.59 1.87
N TRP A 51 1.41 -3.56 3.20
CA TRP A 51 1.25 -4.76 4.01
C TRP A 51 -0.09 -5.48 3.74
N VAL A 52 -1.18 -4.73 3.56
CA VAL A 52 -2.47 -5.30 3.14
C VAL A 52 -2.37 -5.96 1.77
N LEU A 53 -1.65 -5.34 0.82
CA LEU A 53 -1.39 -5.95 -0.49
C LEU A 53 -0.64 -7.29 -0.37
N TRP A 54 0.32 -7.41 0.55
CA TRP A 54 0.97 -8.69 0.86
C TRP A 54 -0.02 -9.72 1.38
N CYS A 55 -0.88 -9.34 2.33
CA CYS A 55 -1.91 -10.21 2.91
C CYS A 55 -2.92 -10.70 1.85
N GLU A 56 -3.52 -9.78 1.09
CA GLU A 56 -4.52 -10.13 0.06
C GLU A 56 -3.89 -10.98 -1.06
N SER A 57 -2.63 -10.71 -1.45
CA SER A 57 -1.89 -11.54 -2.39
C SER A 57 -1.65 -12.96 -1.85
N ALA A 58 -1.34 -13.09 -0.56
CA ALA A 58 -1.15 -14.39 0.07
C ALA A 58 -2.45 -15.20 0.13
N LEU A 59 -3.54 -14.58 0.57
CA LEU A 59 -4.86 -15.19 0.66
C LEU A 59 -5.40 -15.58 -0.72
N TYR A 60 -5.17 -14.74 -1.73
CA TYR A 60 -5.50 -15.06 -3.12
C TYR A 60 -4.74 -16.30 -3.60
N ARG A 61 -3.43 -16.38 -3.33
CA ARG A 61 -2.64 -17.57 -3.70
C ARG A 61 -3.10 -18.82 -2.95
N ARG A 62 -3.34 -18.75 -1.65
CA ARG A 62 -3.86 -19.88 -0.86
C ARG A 62 -5.18 -20.40 -1.43
N SER A 63 -6.08 -19.50 -1.79
CA SER A 63 -7.36 -19.84 -2.42
C SER A 63 -7.16 -20.52 -3.77
N ALA A 64 -6.27 -19.98 -4.61
CA ALA A 64 -5.95 -20.56 -5.92
C ALA A 64 -5.31 -21.96 -5.84
N VAL A 65 -4.48 -22.22 -4.82
CA VAL A 65 -3.93 -23.56 -4.56
C VAL A 65 -5.02 -24.53 -4.11
N ARG A 66 -5.89 -24.10 -3.19
CA ARG A 66 -7.02 -24.92 -2.69
C ARG A 66 -7.98 -25.32 -3.81
N GLU A 67 -8.20 -24.45 -4.79
CA GLU A 67 -9.05 -24.68 -5.95
C GLU A 67 -8.35 -25.45 -7.09
N GLY A 68 -7.10 -25.90 -6.89
CA GLY A 68 -6.33 -26.62 -7.91
C GLY A 68 -5.92 -25.77 -9.12
N ARG A 69 -6.08 -24.43 -9.05
CA ARG A 69 -5.70 -23.49 -10.14
C ARG A 69 -4.19 -23.27 -10.21
N VAL A 70 -3.46 -23.56 -9.13
CA VAL A 70 -2.01 -23.38 -9.02
C VAL A 70 -1.39 -24.57 -8.28
N GLU A 71 -0.34 -25.15 -8.83
CA GLU A 71 0.42 -26.23 -8.20
C GLU A 71 1.23 -25.74 -6.99
N THR A 72 1.21 -26.54 -5.91
CA THR A 72 1.88 -26.28 -4.62
C THR A 72 3.40 -26.08 -4.72
N GLY A 73 4.04 -26.48 -5.83
CA GLY A 73 5.49 -26.34 -6.06
C GLY A 73 5.93 -25.12 -6.88
N ARG A 74 5.01 -24.37 -7.51
CA ARG A 74 5.38 -23.25 -8.40
C ARG A 74 5.85 -22.04 -7.57
N ARG A 75 7.07 -21.53 -7.84
CA ARG A 75 7.73 -20.40 -7.13
C ARG A 75 6.71 -19.41 -6.58
N SER A 76 6.47 -19.50 -5.28
CA SER A 76 5.47 -18.69 -4.57
C SER A 76 5.83 -17.21 -4.56
N PHE A 77 7.12 -16.94 -4.66
CA PHE A 77 7.71 -15.61 -4.66
C PHE A 77 8.31 -15.34 -6.04
N ASN A 78 7.72 -14.44 -6.81
CA ASN A 78 8.18 -14.06 -8.15
C ASN A 78 8.31 -12.53 -8.26
N ARG A 79 8.92 -12.06 -9.36
CA ARG A 79 9.09 -10.62 -9.63
C ARG A 79 7.74 -9.89 -9.69
N SER A 80 6.70 -10.53 -10.23
CA SER A 80 5.36 -9.93 -10.32
C SER A 80 4.77 -9.61 -8.94
N LEU A 81 4.98 -10.47 -7.94
CA LEU A 81 4.55 -10.21 -6.57
C LEU A 81 5.25 -8.96 -6.01
N LEU A 82 6.58 -8.87 -6.15
CA LEU A 82 7.33 -7.68 -5.72
C LEU A 82 6.91 -6.41 -6.45
N LEU A 83 6.67 -6.48 -7.76
CA LEU A 83 6.15 -5.33 -8.52
C LEU A 83 4.78 -4.90 -8.01
N LEU A 84 3.92 -5.84 -7.60
CA LEU A 84 2.60 -5.53 -7.06
C LEU A 84 2.65 -5.01 -5.62
N THR A 85 3.48 -5.58 -4.74
CA THR A 85 3.47 -5.28 -3.31
C THR A 85 4.47 -4.20 -2.90
N VAL A 86 5.42 -3.87 -3.77
CA VAL A 86 6.43 -2.81 -3.56
C VAL A 86 6.37 -1.78 -4.67
N GLY A 87 6.48 -2.23 -5.92
CA GLY A 87 6.53 -1.32 -7.07
C GLY A 87 5.27 -0.45 -7.18
N TRP A 88 4.09 -1.06 -7.10
CA TRP A 88 2.83 -0.34 -7.18
C TRP A 88 2.61 0.65 -6.02
N PRO A 89 2.79 0.29 -4.73
CA PRO A 89 2.69 1.26 -3.63
C PRO A 89 3.64 2.46 -3.76
N VAL A 90 4.90 2.25 -4.18
CA VAL A 90 5.85 3.36 -4.40
C VAL A 90 5.37 4.27 -5.54
N LEU A 91 4.93 3.70 -6.65
CA LEU A 91 4.38 4.47 -7.76
C LEU A 91 3.11 5.23 -7.35
N PHE A 92 2.27 4.61 -6.52
CA PHE A 92 1.06 5.24 -6.01
C PHE A 92 1.36 6.41 -5.08
N GLY A 93 2.38 6.32 -4.20
CA GLY A 93 2.83 7.45 -3.37
C GLY A 93 3.30 8.62 -4.21
N GLY A 94 4.17 8.35 -5.19
CA GLY A 94 4.61 9.39 -6.14
C GLY A 94 3.45 10.00 -6.96
N LEU A 95 2.44 9.20 -7.32
CA LEU A 95 1.24 9.72 -7.96
C LEU A 95 0.45 10.63 -7.02
N VAL A 96 0.27 10.25 -5.76
CA VAL A 96 -0.43 11.08 -4.75
C VAL A 96 0.25 12.44 -4.60
N GLU A 97 1.58 12.49 -4.54
CA GLU A 97 2.33 13.75 -4.48
C GLU A 97 2.12 14.63 -5.71
N VAL A 98 2.14 14.03 -6.91
CA VAL A 98 1.85 14.75 -8.15
C VAL A 98 0.41 15.27 -8.15
N LEU A 99 -0.55 14.47 -7.69
CA LEU A 99 -1.95 14.88 -7.59
C LEU A 99 -2.14 16.01 -6.57
N GLN A 100 -1.47 15.97 -5.42
CA GLN A 100 -1.50 17.06 -4.46
C GLN A 100 -0.95 18.34 -5.08
N ALA A 101 0.22 18.28 -5.74
CA ALA A 101 0.84 19.44 -6.37
C ALA A 101 0.05 20.02 -7.56
N THR A 102 -0.73 19.20 -8.28
CA THR A 102 -1.41 19.62 -9.52
C THR A 102 -2.90 19.88 -9.36
N LEU A 103 -3.58 19.21 -8.42
CA LEU A 103 -5.02 19.26 -8.26
C LEU A 103 -5.48 19.97 -6.98
N THR A 104 -4.56 20.33 -6.08
CA THR A 104 -4.91 21.01 -4.83
C THR A 104 -4.19 22.35 -4.71
N THR A 105 -4.84 23.31 -4.04
CA THR A 105 -4.26 24.63 -3.73
C THR A 105 -3.84 24.75 -2.27
N CYS A 106 -4.18 23.76 -1.44
CA CYS A 106 -3.90 23.71 0.00
C CYS A 106 -2.73 22.78 0.35
N ARG A 107 -2.27 21.92 -0.57
CA ARG A 107 -1.10 21.05 -0.39
C ARG A 107 -0.11 21.30 -1.53
N SER A 108 1.17 21.39 -1.19
CA SER A 108 2.26 21.32 -2.16
C SER A 108 2.83 19.89 -2.13
N GLY A 109 3.08 19.27 -3.27
CA GLY A 109 3.79 17.99 -3.28
C GLY A 109 5.19 18.16 -2.68
N ASP A 110 5.57 17.25 -1.77
CA ASP A 110 6.82 17.31 -1.01
C ASP A 110 7.61 16.02 -1.21
N TRP A 111 8.87 16.17 -1.64
CA TRP A 111 9.79 15.05 -1.79
C TRP A 111 9.99 14.27 -0.47
N LEU A 112 9.86 14.92 0.68
CA LEU A 112 9.92 14.24 1.98
C LEU A 112 8.69 13.35 2.24
N ASP A 113 7.51 13.70 1.73
CA ASP A 113 6.33 12.83 1.80
C ASP A 113 6.50 11.60 0.90
N PHE A 114 7.01 11.80 -0.32
CA PHE A 114 7.36 10.67 -1.18
C PHE A 114 8.38 9.72 -0.52
N LEU A 115 9.39 10.27 0.15
CA LEU A 115 10.38 9.46 0.87
C LEU A 115 9.76 8.74 2.08
N ALA A 116 8.83 9.38 2.78
CA ALA A 116 8.08 8.79 3.88
C ALA A 116 7.21 7.62 3.39
N ASP A 117 6.52 7.77 2.25
CA ASP A 117 5.75 6.71 1.59
C ASP A 117 6.65 5.52 1.25
N ALA A 118 7.75 5.78 0.54
CA ALA A 118 8.70 4.75 0.14
C ALA A 118 9.29 4.02 1.37
N PHE A 119 9.58 4.75 2.45
CA PHE A 119 10.03 4.16 3.70
C PHE A 119 8.98 3.25 4.33
N GLY A 120 7.72 3.68 4.37
CA GLY A 120 6.59 2.85 4.80
C GLY A 120 6.49 1.55 3.99
N VAL A 121 6.64 1.63 2.66
CA VAL A 121 6.63 0.44 1.78
C VAL A 121 7.81 -0.49 2.08
N LEU A 122 9.00 0.05 2.38
CA LEU A 122 10.17 -0.76 2.75
C LEU A 122 9.95 -1.51 4.08
N LEU A 123 9.34 -0.86 5.09
CA LEU A 123 8.94 -1.53 6.33
C LEU A 123 7.92 -2.65 6.05
N ALA A 124 6.94 -2.37 5.19
CA ALA A 124 5.95 -3.35 4.77
C ALA A 124 6.54 -4.50 3.96
N LEU A 125 7.62 -4.30 3.20
CA LEU A 125 8.36 -5.38 2.55
C LEU A 125 9.00 -6.31 3.59
N ALA A 126 9.67 -5.74 4.60
CA ALA A 126 10.31 -6.51 5.66
C ALA A 126 9.30 -7.36 6.45
N ALA A 127 8.13 -6.80 6.77
CA ALA A 127 7.04 -7.52 7.44
C ALA A 127 6.24 -8.43 6.47
N GLY A 128 6.09 -8.03 5.21
CA GLY A 128 5.24 -8.67 4.22
C GLY A 128 5.77 -10.01 3.73
N ILE A 129 7.11 -10.17 3.63
CA ILE A 129 7.73 -11.46 3.26
C ILE A 129 7.35 -12.58 4.26
N PRO A 130 7.57 -12.43 5.59
CA PRO A 130 7.16 -13.45 6.54
C PRO A 130 5.63 -13.60 6.61
N THR A 131 4.85 -12.51 6.55
CA THR A 131 3.39 -12.57 6.51
C THR A 131 2.88 -13.40 5.33
N TYR A 132 3.42 -13.17 4.12
CA TYR A 132 3.04 -13.91 2.93
C TYR A 132 3.37 -15.39 3.04
N ARG A 133 4.57 -15.72 3.53
CA ARG A 133 4.97 -17.11 3.76
C ARG A 133 4.09 -17.82 4.79
N PHE A 134 3.68 -17.11 5.85
CA PHE A 134 2.80 -17.64 6.88
C PHE A 134 1.39 -17.89 6.33
N LEU A 135 0.83 -16.94 5.59
CA LEU A 135 -0.55 -17.00 5.09
C LEU A 135 -0.74 -17.89 3.86
N VAL A 136 0.32 -18.19 3.09
CA VAL A 136 0.26 -19.10 1.93
C VAL A 136 0.34 -20.57 2.34
N ARG A 137 0.90 -20.87 3.53
CA ARG A 137 0.88 -22.22 4.10
C ARG A 137 -0.56 -22.71 4.29
#